data_AF-A0A2V7L3S3-F1
#
_entry.id   AF-A0A2V7L3S3-F1
#
_cell.length_a   1.000
_cell.length_b   1.000
_cell.length_c   1.000
_cell.angle_alpha   90.00
_cell.angle_beta   90.00
_cell.angle_gamma   90.00
#
_symmetry.space_group_name_H-M   'P 1'
#
loop_
_entity.id
_entity.type
_entity.pdbx_description
1 polymer ?
#
loop_
_entity_poly.entity_id
_entity_poly.type
_entity_poly.pdbx_seq_one_letter_code
_entity_poly.pdbx_strand_id
1 'polypeptide(L)'
;MEVRQVVTVLALVLLLALSLVGLAMIPLGLPGLWVMVTGVLAYGWLTGFRSVGIAIIAIVLGLAFLGEIIENWIGFRYAKRYGGSTRSGWGALIGGLIGATIGVPVAVIGSVLGAFIGAFIGAALFEYSYSRHPGVATRAGWGAVLGRAAGAAVKIALGVVIAVIGLYAVLSSRP
;
A
#
# COMPACT_ATOMS: atom_id res chain seq x y z
N MET A 1 -5.62 -28.30 -27.27
CA MET A 1 -6.19 -28.11 -25.92
C MET A 1 -5.13 -27.67 -24.91
N GLU A 2 -3.88 -28.15 -25.03
CA GLU A 2 -2.78 -27.82 -24.11
C GLU A 2 -2.45 -26.32 -24.00
N VAL A 3 -2.34 -25.59 -25.12
CA VAL A 3 -1.90 -24.17 -25.10
C VAL A 3 -2.85 -23.27 -24.30
N ARG A 4 -4.18 -23.42 -24.46
CA ARG A 4 -5.16 -22.61 -23.70
C ARG A 4 -5.09 -22.91 -22.21
N GLN A 5 -4.92 -24.18 -21.85
CA GLN A 5 -4.78 -24.59 -20.45
C GLN A 5 -3.51 -24.02 -19.83
N VAL A 6 -2.38 -24.08 -20.54
CA VAL A 6 -1.10 -23.49 -20.10
C VAL A 6 -1.24 -21.98 -19.89
N VAL A 7 -1.87 -21.25 -20.80
CA VAL A 7 -2.09 -19.80 -20.67
C VAL A 7 -2.96 -19.47 -19.44
N THR A 8 -4.01 -20.25 -19.18
CA THR A 8 -4.86 -20.03 -18.00
C THR A 8 -4.12 -20.30 -16.69
N VAL A 9 -3.30 -21.37 -16.63
CA VAL A 9 -2.46 -21.65 -15.46
C VAL A 9 -1.43 -20.53 -15.25
N LEU A 10 -0.78 -20.07 -16.31
CA LEU A 10 0.17 -18.96 -16.24
C LEU A 10 -0.49 -17.68 -15.73
N ALA A 11 -1.68 -17.35 -16.24
CA ALA A 11 -2.44 -16.19 -15.81
C ALA A 11 -2.80 -16.26 -14.31
N LEU A 12 -3.20 -17.44 -13.83
CA LEU A 12 -3.49 -17.67 -12.41
C LEU A 12 -2.25 -17.51 -11.53
N VAL A 13 -1.13 -18.12 -11.93
CA VAL A 13 0.14 -18.01 -11.19
C VAL A 13 0.58 -16.55 -11.12
N LEU A 14 0.48 -15.81 -12.24
CA LEU A 14 0.82 -14.40 -12.29
C LEU A 14 -0.08 -13.55 -11.38
N LEU A 15 -1.39 -13.79 -11.38
CA LEU A 15 -2.35 -13.12 -10.50
C LEU A 15 -2.00 -13.35 -9.02
N LEU A 16 -1.76 -14.60 -8.62
CA LEU A 16 -1.43 -14.96 -7.25
C LEU A 16 -0.08 -14.36 -6.82
N ALA A 17 0.93 -14.47 -7.68
CA ALA A 17 2.25 -13.91 -7.42
C ALA A 17 2.19 -12.39 -7.22
N LEU A 18 1.54 -11.66 -8.13
CA LEU A 18 1.39 -10.20 -8.03
C LEU A 18 0.52 -9.79 -6.83
N SER A 19 -0.47 -10.61 -6.46
CA SER A 19 -1.27 -10.38 -5.25
C SER A 19 -0.43 -10.49 -3.97
N LEU A 20 0.38 -11.55 -3.86
CA LEU A 20 1.26 -11.78 -2.70
C LEU A 20 2.36 -10.73 -2.62
N VAL A 21 3.02 -10.42 -3.74
CA VAL A 21 4.04 -9.37 -3.83
C VAL A 21 3.43 -8.02 -3.48
N GLY A 22 2.25 -7.70 -4.03
CA GLY A 22 1.53 -6.47 -3.72
C GLY A 22 1.20 -6.34 -2.24
N LEU A 23 0.71 -7.39 -1.60
CA LEU A 23 0.45 -7.40 -0.15
C LEU A 23 1.73 -7.20 0.67
N ALA A 24 2.82 -7.89 0.31
CA ALA A 24 4.12 -7.75 0.98
C ALA A 24 4.73 -6.34 0.81
N MET A 25 4.39 -5.65 -0.28
CA MET A 25 4.85 -4.28 -0.56
C MET A 25 4.16 -3.21 0.29
N ILE A 26 2.93 -3.44 0.76
CA ILE A 26 2.17 -2.46 1.55
C ILE A 26 2.90 -2.02 2.84
N PRO A 27 3.36 -2.91 3.74
CA PRO A 27 4.07 -2.50 4.95
C PRO A 27 5.42 -1.84 4.66
N LEU A 28 5.99 -2.06 3.47
CA LEU A 28 7.20 -1.36 3.00
C LEU A 28 6.92 0.09 2.60
N GLY A 29 5.66 0.50 2.54
CA GLY A 29 5.26 1.81 2.03
C GLY A 29 5.31 1.93 0.51
N LEU A 30 5.35 0.80 -0.18
CA LEU A 30 5.40 0.75 -1.64
C LEU A 30 3.97 0.68 -2.21
N PRO A 31 3.76 1.00 -3.50
CA PRO A 31 2.44 1.01 -4.15
C PRO A 31 1.87 -0.41 -4.39
N GLY A 32 1.72 -1.20 -3.32
CA GLY A 32 1.34 -2.61 -3.38
C GLY A 32 -0.01 -2.87 -4.03
N LEU A 33 -1.04 -2.04 -3.75
CA LEU A 33 -2.37 -2.19 -4.35
C LEU A 33 -2.34 -2.06 -5.88
N TRP A 34 -1.47 -1.20 -6.40
CA TRP A 34 -1.28 -1.02 -7.84
C TRP A 34 -0.69 -2.27 -8.51
N VAL A 35 0.24 -2.94 -7.82
CA VAL A 35 0.79 -4.23 -8.27
C VAL A 35 -0.30 -5.31 -8.28
N MET A 36 -1.23 -5.28 -7.34
CA MET A 36 -2.37 -6.21 -7.35
C MET A 36 -3.34 -5.92 -8.50
N VAL A 37 -3.61 -4.64 -8.78
CA VAL A 37 -4.42 -4.22 -9.94
C VAL A 37 -3.80 -4.70 -11.25
N THR A 38 -2.49 -4.54 -11.43
CA THR A 38 -1.82 -5.05 -12.65
C THR A 38 -1.95 -6.57 -12.76
N GLY A 39 -1.96 -7.31 -11.65
CA GLY A 39 -2.24 -8.74 -11.65
C GLY A 39 -3.65 -9.10 -12.14
N VAL A 40 -4.67 -8.37 -11.68
CA VAL A 40 -6.06 -8.55 -12.13
C VAL A 40 -6.20 -8.22 -13.62
N LEU A 41 -5.57 -7.13 -14.07
CA LEU A 41 -5.59 -6.73 -15.48
C LEU A 41 -4.83 -7.72 -16.37
N ALA A 42 -3.68 -8.21 -15.92
CA ALA A 42 -2.90 -9.22 -16.64
C ALA A 42 -3.68 -10.54 -16.77
N TYR A 43 -4.36 -10.97 -15.70
CA TYR A 43 -5.26 -12.13 -15.77
C TYR A 43 -6.37 -11.92 -16.80
N GLY A 44 -7.05 -10.76 -16.75
CA GLY A 44 -8.07 -10.38 -17.71
C GLY A 44 -7.53 -10.43 -19.14
N TRP A 45 -6.39 -9.79 -19.41
CA TRP A 45 -5.76 -9.76 -20.72
C TRP A 45 -5.43 -11.16 -21.26
N LEU A 46 -4.75 -11.99 -20.46
CA LEU A 46 -4.32 -13.33 -20.86
C LEU A 46 -5.51 -14.31 -21.05
N THR A 47 -6.63 -14.06 -20.39
CA THR A 47 -7.85 -14.87 -20.54
C THR A 47 -8.87 -14.27 -21.52
N GLY A 48 -8.54 -13.15 -22.17
CA GLY A 48 -9.39 -12.48 -23.16
C GLY A 48 -10.62 -11.79 -22.54
N PHE A 49 -10.48 -11.30 -21.30
CA PHE A 49 -11.50 -10.57 -20.53
C PHE A 49 -12.84 -11.30 -20.41
N ARG A 50 -12.82 -12.65 -20.42
CA ARG A 50 -14.03 -13.47 -20.32
C ARG A 50 -14.75 -13.28 -18.99
N SER A 51 -14.01 -13.14 -17.89
CA SER A 51 -14.56 -12.93 -16.54
C SER A 51 -14.20 -11.59 -15.92
N VAL A 52 -13.12 -10.95 -16.37
CA VAL A 52 -12.69 -9.63 -15.90
C VAL A 52 -13.39 -8.55 -16.73
N GLY A 53 -14.62 -8.20 -16.35
CA GLY A 53 -15.38 -7.13 -16.99
C GLY A 53 -14.99 -5.73 -16.50
N ILE A 54 -15.52 -4.70 -17.16
CA ILE A 54 -15.30 -3.27 -16.82
C ILE A 54 -15.64 -2.98 -15.35
N ALA A 55 -16.70 -3.60 -14.82
CA ALA A 55 -17.09 -3.43 -13.42
C ALA A 55 -15.99 -3.89 -12.44
N ILE A 56 -15.38 -5.06 -12.67
CA ILE A 56 -14.28 -5.57 -11.84
C ILE A 56 -13.10 -4.62 -11.90
N ILE A 57 -12.73 -4.18 -13.10
CA ILE A 57 -11.63 -3.24 -13.32
C ILE A 57 -11.87 -1.93 -12.57
N ALA A 58 -13.07 -1.35 -12.69
CA ALA A 58 -13.45 -0.12 -12.01
C ALA A 58 -13.41 -0.28 -10.48
N ILE A 59 -13.90 -1.40 -9.95
CA ILE A 59 -13.89 -1.68 -8.51
C ILE A 59 -12.46 -1.82 -7.99
N VAL A 60 -11.60 -2.62 -8.62
CA VAL A 60 -10.23 -2.82 -8.11
C VAL A 60 -9.39 -1.54 -8.21
N LEU A 61 -9.57 -0.73 -9.27
CA LEU A 61 -8.96 0.59 -9.38
C LEU A 61 -9.48 1.53 -8.29
N GLY A 62 -10.80 1.56 -8.08
CA GLY A 62 -11.43 2.36 -7.03
C GLY A 62 -10.91 2.00 -5.64
N LEU A 63 -10.81 0.72 -5.32
CA LEU A 63 -10.25 0.23 -4.06
C LEU A 63 -8.76 0.60 -3.90
N ALA A 64 -7.97 0.50 -4.96
CA ALA A 64 -6.57 0.90 -4.95
C ALA A 64 -6.42 2.40 -4.63
N PHE A 65 -7.16 3.26 -5.34
CA PHE A 65 -7.19 4.70 -5.08
C PHE A 65 -7.68 5.03 -3.66
N LEU A 66 -8.77 4.40 -3.22
CA LEU A 66 -9.31 4.60 -1.87
C LEU A 66 -8.28 4.20 -0.81
N GLY A 67 -7.53 3.12 -1.01
CA GLY A 67 -6.47 2.71 -0.10
C GLY A 67 -5.36 3.74 0.03
N GLU A 68 -4.90 4.33 -1.08
CA GLU A 68 -3.91 5.42 -1.05
C GLU A 68 -4.45 6.67 -0.33
N ILE A 69 -5.70 7.04 -0.57
CA ILE A 69 -6.32 8.20 0.08
C ILE A 69 -6.46 7.96 1.58
N ILE A 70 -6.97 6.80 1.98
CA ILE A 70 -7.21 6.46 3.39
C ILE A 70 -5.89 6.36 4.16
N GLU A 71 -4.87 5.71 3.60
CA GLU A 71 -3.55 5.61 4.25
C GLU A 71 -2.96 7.01 4.52
N ASN A 72 -2.94 7.86 3.49
CA ASN A 72 -2.44 9.23 3.63
C ASN A 72 -3.28 10.03 4.63
N TRP A 73 -4.60 9.92 4.58
CA TRP A 73 -5.48 10.61 5.50
C TRP A 73 -5.29 10.17 6.95
N ILE A 74 -5.19 8.87 7.21
CA ILE A 74 -4.91 8.31 8.55
C ILE A 74 -3.55 8.81 9.04
N GLY A 75 -2.51 8.75 8.22
CA GLY A 75 -1.17 9.22 8.57
C GLY A 75 -1.17 10.68 9.06
N PHE A 76 -1.80 11.58 8.28
CA PHE A 76 -1.91 12.99 8.65
C PHE A 76 -2.78 13.21 9.90
N ARG A 77 -3.88 12.48 10.04
CA ARG A 77 -4.80 12.62 11.18
C ARG A 77 -4.17 12.15 12.48
N TYR A 78 -3.41 11.06 12.46
CA TYR A 78 -2.70 10.57 13.64
C TYR A 78 -1.54 11.49 14.03
N ALA A 79 -0.75 11.97 13.07
CA ALA A 79 0.30 12.96 13.36
C ALA A 79 -0.27 14.22 14.05
N LYS A 80 -1.45 14.68 13.61
CA LYS A 80 -2.19 15.79 14.26
C LYS A 80 -2.78 15.44 15.61
N ARG A 81 -3.39 14.25 15.75
CA ARG A 81 -3.99 13.78 17.01
C ARG A 81 -2.99 13.74 18.15
N TYR A 82 -1.72 13.50 17.83
CA TYR A 82 -0.65 13.46 18.83
C TYR A 82 -0.05 14.84 19.14
N GLY A 83 -0.60 15.93 18.58
CA GLY A 83 -0.19 17.31 18.84
C GLY A 83 0.59 17.96 17.71
N GLY A 84 0.82 17.25 16.61
CA GLY A 84 1.47 17.80 15.42
C GLY A 84 0.57 18.75 14.61
N SER A 85 1.21 19.59 13.82
CA SER A 85 0.58 20.44 12.82
C SER A 85 0.38 19.70 11.49
N THR A 86 -0.14 20.38 10.47
CA THR A 86 -0.16 19.82 9.10
C THR A 86 1.26 19.55 8.57
N ARG A 87 2.27 20.27 9.07
CA ARG A 87 3.67 20.08 8.65
C ARG A 87 4.22 18.73 9.10
N SER A 88 3.82 18.24 10.28
CA SER A 88 4.26 16.92 10.75
C SER A 88 3.76 15.79 9.85
N GLY A 89 2.55 15.91 9.29
CA GLY A 89 2.02 14.94 8.32
C GLY A 89 2.84 14.90 7.02
N TRP A 90 3.22 16.05 6.48
CA TRP A 90 4.12 16.11 5.33
C TRP A 90 5.52 15.59 5.65
N GLY A 91 6.04 15.94 6.83
CA GLY A 91 7.30 15.39 7.35
C GLY A 91 7.27 13.87 7.47
N ALA A 92 6.15 13.30 7.95
CA ALA A 92 5.95 11.85 8.04
C ALA A 92 5.97 11.19 6.66
N LEU A 93 5.28 11.79 5.69
CA LEU A 93 5.19 11.27 4.32
C LEU A 93 6.56 11.27 3.64
N ILE A 94 7.24 12.42 3.64
CA ILE A 94 8.54 12.60 2.98
C ILE A 94 9.61 11.78 3.70
N GLY A 95 9.67 11.88 5.03
CA GLY A 95 10.63 11.13 5.84
C GLY A 95 10.42 9.62 5.70
N GLY A 96 9.17 9.16 5.69
CA GLY A 96 8.86 7.75 5.49
C GLY A 96 9.24 7.23 4.10
N LEU A 97 9.07 8.05 3.05
CA LEU A 97 9.51 7.68 1.70
C LEU A 97 11.04 7.60 1.61
N ILE A 98 11.75 8.62 2.11
CA ILE A 98 13.23 8.64 2.13
C ILE A 98 13.76 7.47 2.95
N GLY A 99 13.20 7.25 4.14
CA GLY A 99 13.60 6.15 5.01
C GLY A 99 13.35 4.78 4.38
N ALA A 100 12.22 4.59 3.69
CA ALA A 100 11.95 3.36 2.95
C ALA A 100 13.01 3.12 1.87
N THR A 101 13.36 4.16 1.09
CA THR A 101 14.37 4.08 0.02
C THR A 101 15.77 3.78 0.56
N ILE A 102 16.18 4.44 1.64
CA ILE A 102 17.48 4.18 2.29
C ILE A 102 17.54 2.77 2.89
N GLY A 103 16.39 2.23 3.31
CA GLY A 103 16.28 0.88 3.86
C GLY A 103 16.37 -0.24 2.82
N VAL A 104 16.16 0.04 1.53
CA VAL A 104 16.15 -0.95 0.44
C VAL A 104 17.39 -1.85 0.39
N PRO A 105 18.63 -1.35 0.56
CA PRO A 105 19.83 -2.19 0.52
C PRO A 105 19.91 -3.22 1.66
N VAL A 106 19.19 -3.02 2.77
CA VAL A 106 19.25 -3.84 3.98
C VAL A 106 18.13 -4.90 4.02
N ALA A 107 17.68 -5.34 2.84
CA ALA A 107 16.56 -6.26 2.64
C ALA A 107 15.18 -5.70 3.05
N VAL A 108 14.13 -6.51 2.88
CA VAL A 108 12.72 -6.16 3.12
C VAL A 108 12.51 -5.54 4.51
N ILE A 109 13.19 -6.07 5.54
CA ILE A 109 13.11 -5.56 6.92
C ILE A 109 13.67 -4.13 7.02
N GLY A 110 14.78 -3.85 6.32
CA GLY A 110 15.40 -2.53 6.27
C GLY A 110 14.45 -1.48 5.73
N SER A 111 13.72 -1.77 4.64
CA SER A 111 12.74 -0.84 4.07
C SER A 111 11.57 -0.57 5.01
N VAL A 112 11.04 -1.58 5.71
CA VAL A 112 9.97 -1.37 6.70
C VAL A 112 10.48 -0.45 7.81
N LEU A 113 11.58 -0.83 8.46
CA LEU A 113 12.12 -0.07 9.58
C LEU A 113 12.50 1.35 9.17
N GLY A 114 13.17 1.49 8.03
CA GLY A 114 13.51 2.78 7.45
C GLY A 114 12.27 3.63 7.22
N ALA A 115 11.18 3.07 6.70
CA ALA A 115 9.94 3.82 6.49
C ALA A 115 9.30 4.32 7.80
N PHE A 116 9.30 3.51 8.85
CA PHE A 116 8.76 3.91 10.15
C PHE A 116 9.66 4.91 10.87
N ILE A 117 10.97 4.67 10.89
CA ILE A 117 11.98 5.57 11.49
C ILE A 117 12.00 6.90 10.74
N GLY A 118 12.01 6.84 9.41
CA GLY A 118 11.97 8.02 8.55
C GLY A 118 10.69 8.83 8.77
N ALA A 119 9.53 8.19 8.88
CA ALA A 119 8.28 8.88 9.18
C ALA A 119 8.31 9.54 10.56
N PHE A 120 8.85 8.88 11.57
CA PHE A 120 9.05 9.45 12.90
C PHE A 120 9.94 10.69 12.86
N ILE A 121 11.14 10.56 12.30
CA ILE A 121 12.15 11.62 12.24
C ILE A 121 11.62 12.79 11.41
N GLY A 122 11.06 12.53 10.23
CA GLY A 122 10.52 13.57 9.36
C GLY A 122 9.39 14.35 10.02
N ALA A 123 8.44 13.66 10.66
CA ALA A 123 7.36 14.30 11.40
C ALA A 123 7.89 15.13 12.58
N ALA A 124 8.82 14.59 13.36
CA ALA A 124 9.40 15.27 14.52
C ALA A 124 10.21 16.51 14.09
N LEU A 125 11.04 16.43 13.05
CA LEU A 125 11.84 17.55 12.55
C LEU A 125 10.96 18.68 12.00
N PHE A 126 9.97 18.34 11.18
CA PHE A 126 9.05 19.34 10.63
C PHE A 126 8.24 19.99 11.73
N GLU A 127 7.77 19.22 12.71
CA GLU A 127 7.03 19.77 13.83
C GLU A 127 7.90 20.61 14.75
N TYR A 128 9.14 20.20 15.01
CA TYR A 128 10.07 21.00 15.79
C TYR A 128 10.40 22.33 15.12
N SER A 129 10.53 22.35 13.79
CA SER A 129 10.77 23.58 13.02
C SER A 129 9.65 24.62 13.19
N TYR A 130 8.43 24.15 13.46
CA TYR A 130 7.24 24.98 13.61
C TYR A 130 6.94 25.29 15.08
N SER A 131 6.80 24.27 15.91
CA SER A 131 6.42 24.41 17.31
C SER A 131 7.55 24.88 18.21
N ARG A 132 8.83 24.61 17.86
CA ARG A 132 10.02 24.82 18.72
C ARG A 132 9.97 24.11 20.09
N HIS A 133 9.06 23.15 20.26
CA HIS A 133 8.88 22.40 21.51
C HIS A 133 9.20 20.91 21.28
N PRO A 134 10.30 20.39 21.86
CA PRO A 134 10.71 18.99 21.64
C PRO A 134 9.65 17.96 22.03
N GLY A 135 8.90 18.22 23.11
CA GLY A 135 7.84 17.31 23.57
C GLY A 135 6.65 17.20 22.60
N VAL A 136 6.35 18.27 21.86
CA VAL A 136 5.29 18.25 20.83
C VAL A 136 5.79 17.51 19.59
N ALA A 137 7.04 17.76 19.21
CA ALA A 137 7.69 17.13 18.07
C ALA A 137 7.80 15.59 18.21
N THR A 138 8.24 15.10 19.37
CA THR A 138 8.36 13.65 19.62
C THR A 138 7.01 12.96 19.63
N ARG A 139 5.99 13.57 20.24
CA ARG A 139 4.61 13.06 20.18
C ARG A 139 4.09 13.01 18.75
N ALA A 140 4.31 14.06 17.95
CA ALA A 140 3.92 14.07 16.54
C ALA A 140 4.63 12.95 15.74
N GLY A 141 5.90 12.67 16.03
CA GLY A 141 6.64 11.52 15.49
C GLY A 141 5.98 10.18 15.82
N TRP A 142 5.61 9.95 17.07
CA TRP A 142 4.87 8.74 17.45
C TRP A 142 3.49 8.65 16.80
N GLY A 143 2.81 9.79 16.65
CA GLY A 143 1.58 9.88 15.87
C GLY A 143 1.78 9.45 14.41
N ALA A 144 2.89 9.85 13.78
CA ALA A 144 3.22 9.43 12.42
C ALA A 144 3.46 7.91 12.29
N VAL A 145 4.18 7.31 13.25
CA VAL A 145 4.41 5.85 13.30
C VAL A 145 3.10 5.09 13.41
N LEU A 146 2.25 5.46 14.37
CA LEU A 146 0.94 4.82 14.58
C LEU A 146 0.00 5.05 13.40
N GLY A 147 0.01 6.25 12.82
CA GLY A 147 -0.74 6.58 11.62
C GLY A 147 -0.34 5.72 10.42
N ARG A 148 0.97 5.51 10.23
CA ARG A 148 1.49 4.64 9.17
C ARG A 148 1.11 3.17 9.39
N ALA A 149 1.22 2.66 10.63
CA ALA A 149 0.82 1.30 10.95
C ALA A 149 -0.69 1.08 10.72
N ALA A 150 -1.53 2.01 11.18
CA ALA A 150 -2.97 1.95 11.00
C ALA A 150 -3.37 2.08 9.52
N GLY A 151 -2.73 2.99 8.77
CA GLY A 151 -2.94 3.15 7.34
C GLY A 151 -2.57 1.89 6.55
N ALA A 152 -1.40 1.32 6.83
CA ALA A 152 -0.95 0.07 6.22
C ALA A 152 -1.91 -1.09 6.53
N ALA A 153 -2.43 -1.20 7.75
CA ALA A 153 -3.40 -2.24 8.11
C ALA A 153 -4.70 -2.13 7.29
N VAL A 154 -5.26 -0.92 7.13
CA VAL A 154 -6.45 -0.71 6.29
C VAL A 154 -6.13 -1.02 4.83
N LYS A 155 -4.96 -0.61 4.35
CA LYS A 155 -4.52 -0.86 2.97
C LYS A 155 -4.32 -2.36 2.71
N ILE A 156 -3.78 -3.12 3.66
CA ILE A 156 -3.70 -4.58 3.59
C ILE A 156 -5.11 -5.18 3.49
N ALA A 157 -6.06 -4.73 4.31
CA ALA A 157 -7.43 -5.23 4.24
C ALA A 157 -8.06 -4.99 2.86
N LEU A 158 -7.87 -3.81 2.27
CA LEU A 158 -8.32 -3.50 0.90
C LEU A 158 -7.58 -4.35 -0.14
N GLY A 159 -6.29 -4.61 0.04
CA GLY A 159 -5.52 -5.52 -0.79
C GLY A 159 -6.09 -6.94 -0.76
N VAL A 160 -6.44 -7.45 0.42
CA VAL A 160 -7.11 -8.76 0.55
C VAL A 160 -8.44 -8.77 -0.22
N VAL A 161 -9.23 -7.71 -0.15
CA VAL A 161 -10.47 -7.58 -0.95
C VAL A 161 -10.17 -7.64 -2.45
N ILE A 162 -9.14 -6.93 -2.94
CA ILE A 162 -8.73 -6.98 -4.35
C ILE A 162 -8.30 -8.41 -4.75
N ALA A 163 -7.53 -9.10 -3.91
CA ALA A 163 -7.11 -10.49 -4.17
C ALA A 163 -8.32 -11.43 -4.25
N VAL A 164 -9.30 -11.27 -3.36
CA VAL A 164 -10.55 -12.06 -3.37
C VAL A 164 -11.36 -11.79 -4.64
N ILE A 165 -11.48 -10.53 -5.07
CA ILE A 165 -12.16 -10.17 -6.32
C ILE A 165 -11.44 -10.80 -7.53
N GLY A 166 -10.10 -10.75 -7.55
CA GLY A 166 -9.30 -11.40 -8.59
C GLY A 166 -9.54 -12.92 -8.63
N LEU A 167 -9.54 -13.57 -7.47
CA LEU A 167 -9.80 -15.01 -7.37
C LEU A 167 -11.24 -15.36 -7.78
N TYR A 168 -12.22 -14.54 -7.40
CA TYR A 168 -13.59 -14.69 -7.85
C TYR A 168 -13.70 -14.62 -9.38
N ALA A 169 -12.99 -13.70 -10.02
CA ALA A 169 -12.93 -13.63 -11.49
C ALA A 169 -12.29 -14.88 -12.12
N VAL A 170 -11.39 -15.56 -11.43
CA VAL A 170 -10.87 -16.87 -11.89
C VAL A 170 -11.96 -17.92 -11.82
N LEU A 171 -12.68 -18.01 -10.68
CA LEU A 171 -13.69 -19.03 -10.47
C LEU A 171 -14.88 -18.88 -11.42
N SER A 172 -15.30 -17.65 -11.71
CA SER A 172 -16.37 -17.37 -12.68
C SER A 172 -15.97 -17.59 -14.15
N SER A 173 -14.68 -17.78 -14.43
CA SER A 173 -14.17 -18.08 -15.78
C SER A 173 -14.14 -19.57 -16.11
N ARG A 174 -14.44 -20.44 -15.14
CA ARG A 174 -14.56 -21.88 -15.36
C ARG A 174 -15.96 -22.17 -15.95
N PRO A 175 -16.05 -22.85 -17.10
CA PRO A 175 -17.32 -23.24 -17.70
C PRO A 175 -18.10 -24.23 -16.83
#